data_AF-A0A2D6BQP9-F1
#
_entry.id   AF-A0A2D6BQP9-F1
#
_cell.length_a   1.000
_cell.length_b   1.000
_cell.length_c   1.000
_cell.angle_alpha   90.00
_cell.angle_beta   90.00
_cell.angle_gamma   90.00
#
_symmetry.space_group_name_H-M   'P 1'
#
loop_
_entity.id
_entity.type
_entity.pdbx_description
1 polymer ?
#
loop_
_entity_poly.entity_id
_entity_poly.type
_entity_poly.pdbx_seq_one_letter_code
_entity_poly.pdbx_strand_id
1 'polypeptide(L)'
;MRGEEVLEIRCPGCEGRATCDEPFLFLNEAPGPEEQRPTHRWGGWTVVEKFPSLVPWQAPRGSGQFLESGGSGESFGYRLGSKGVVHCARCVTPRIHELSWPGDAYWKWQIRGETLWARNRAHARKILDFVRAEHRPRRVSLVLRHIPSSFLAAKVRDEVVKKMSASLGKAG
;
A
#
# COMPACT_ATOMS: atom_id res chain seq x y z
N MET A 1 3.80 11.35 9.49
CA MET A 1 2.38 10.94 9.38
C MET A 1 2.32 9.52 8.82
N ARG A 2 1.46 8.65 9.37
CA ARG A 2 1.21 7.30 8.82
C ARG A 2 -0.22 7.24 8.26
N GLY A 3 -0.41 6.50 7.17
CA GLY A 3 -1.71 6.41 6.47
C GLY A 3 -1.88 7.36 5.27
N GLU A 4 -0.85 8.12 4.90
CA GLU A 4 -0.93 9.03 3.75
C GLU A 4 -0.52 8.37 2.41
N GLU A 5 0.13 7.20 2.47
CA GLU A 5 0.54 6.50 1.25
C GLU A 5 -0.69 5.98 0.50
N VAL A 6 -0.95 6.56 -0.67
CA VAL A 6 -1.98 6.07 -1.59
C VAL A 6 -1.52 4.77 -2.23
N LEU A 7 -2.33 3.73 -2.09
CA LEU A 7 -2.11 2.42 -2.70
C LEU A 7 -2.79 2.39 -4.07
N GLU A 8 -2.21 1.67 -5.02
CA GLU A 8 -2.83 1.43 -6.32
C GLU A 8 -3.19 -0.04 -6.46
N ILE A 9 -4.48 -0.28 -6.57
CA ILE A 9 -5.08 -1.61 -6.59
C ILE A 9 -5.83 -1.86 -7.89
N ARG A 10 -6.12 -3.14 -8.15
CA ARG A 10 -7.16 -3.50 -9.11
C ARG A 10 -8.50 -3.21 -8.49
N CYS A 11 -9.31 -2.47 -9.22
CA CYS A 11 -10.67 -2.14 -8.86
C CYS A 11 -11.50 -3.44 -8.68
N PRO A 12 -12.05 -3.75 -7.49
CA PRO A 12 -12.83 -4.98 -7.29
C PRO A 12 -14.17 -5.02 -8.04
N GLY A 13 -14.48 -4.01 -8.85
CA GLY A 13 -15.72 -3.92 -9.64
C GLY A 13 -15.48 -4.03 -11.15
N CYS A 14 -14.40 -3.43 -11.66
CA CYS A 14 -14.12 -3.41 -13.10
C CYS A 14 -12.69 -3.84 -13.46
N GLU A 15 -11.91 -4.29 -12.48
CA GLU A 15 -10.50 -4.72 -12.57
C GLU A 15 -9.50 -3.67 -13.08
N GLY A 16 -9.98 -2.50 -13.50
CA GLY A 16 -9.16 -1.37 -13.89
C GLY A 16 -8.33 -0.80 -12.74
N ARG A 17 -7.45 0.15 -13.04
CA ARG A 17 -6.67 0.88 -12.03
C ARG A 17 -7.60 1.65 -11.09
N ALA A 18 -7.37 1.52 -9.80
CA ALA A 18 -7.99 2.32 -8.76
C ALA A 18 -6.95 2.73 -7.72
N THR A 19 -7.23 3.81 -7.00
CA THR A 19 -6.50 4.14 -5.77
C THR A 19 -7.24 3.59 -4.57
N CYS A 20 -6.51 3.27 -3.51
CA CYS A 20 -7.05 2.86 -2.24
C CYS A 20 -6.37 3.67 -1.14
N ASP A 21 -7.17 4.44 -0.42
CA ASP A 21 -6.75 5.34 0.64
C ASP A 21 -6.94 4.68 2.00
N GLU A 22 -5.93 4.78 2.87
CA GLU A 22 -6.12 4.47 4.29
C GLU A 22 -7.22 5.40 4.84
N PRO A 23 -8.22 4.89 5.58
CA PRO A 23 -9.33 5.69 6.09
C PRO A 23 -8.94 6.64 7.22
N PHE A 24 -7.78 6.40 7.85
CA PHE A 24 -7.32 7.16 9.01
C PHE A 24 -5.89 7.65 8.82
N LEU A 25 -5.62 8.86 9.30
CA LEU A 25 -4.26 9.36 9.49
C LEU A 25 -3.87 9.23 10.96
N PHE A 26 -2.66 8.76 11.20
CA PHE A 26 -2.12 8.62 12.54
C PHE A 26 -0.97 9.61 12.75
N LEU A 27 -1.15 10.50 13.72
CA LEU A 27 -0.23 11.55 14.12
C LEU A 27 0.28 11.29 15.54
N ASN A 28 1.55 11.60 15.82
CA ASN A 28 2.08 11.56 17.18
C ASN A 28 1.69 12.80 17.99
N GLU A 29 1.31 13.88 17.30
CA GLU A 29 1.02 15.18 17.86
C GLU A 29 -0.43 15.55 17.58
N ALA A 30 -0.90 16.65 18.17
CA ALA A 30 -2.18 17.22 17.80
C ALA A 30 -2.10 17.73 16.35
N PRO A 31 -3.17 17.60 15.55
CA PRO A 31 -3.20 18.19 14.22
C PRO A 31 -3.13 19.72 14.30
N GLY A 32 -2.69 20.34 13.21
CA GLY A 32 -2.66 21.80 13.09
C GLY A 32 -4.07 22.41 13.09
N PRO A 33 -4.18 23.73 13.30
CA PRO A 33 -5.47 24.44 13.35
C PRO A 33 -6.28 24.35 12.05
N GLU A 34 -5.64 24.02 10.93
CA GLU A 34 -6.30 23.79 9.63
C GLU A 34 -7.07 22.47 9.54
N GLU A 35 -6.86 21.54 10.47
CA GLU A 35 -7.54 20.25 10.48
C GLU A 35 -8.98 20.38 10.97
N GLN A 36 -9.93 20.13 10.06
CA GLN A 36 -11.37 20.23 10.35
C GLN A 36 -12.04 18.86 10.44
N ARG A 37 -11.31 17.77 10.14
CA ARG A 37 -11.86 16.42 10.19
C ARG A 37 -12.00 15.92 11.63
N PRO A 38 -12.90 14.95 11.91
CA PRO A 38 -13.01 14.34 13.23
C PRO A 38 -11.69 13.72 13.69
N THR A 39 -11.35 13.96 14.96
CA THR A 39 -10.10 13.49 15.58
C THR A 39 -10.36 12.72 16.87
N HIS A 40 -9.57 11.67 17.10
CA HIS A 40 -9.68 10.82 18.28
C HIS A 40 -8.31 10.59 18.92
N ARG A 41 -8.27 10.47 20.24
CA ARG A 41 -7.08 9.99 20.96
C ARG A 41 -7.13 8.48 21.08
N TRP A 42 -6.03 7.83 20.72
CA TRP A 42 -5.86 6.39 20.87
C TRP A 42 -4.42 6.07 21.27
N GLY A 43 -4.22 5.92 22.58
CA GLY A 43 -2.88 5.86 23.18
C GLY A 43 -2.04 7.10 22.86
N GLY A 44 -0.85 6.86 22.31
CA GLY A 44 0.05 7.91 21.84
C GLY A 44 -0.42 8.63 20.58
N TRP A 45 -1.40 8.09 19.85
CA TRP A 45 -1.81 8.60 18.55
C TRP A 45 -2.95 9.61 18.65
N THR A 46 -2.90 10.63 17.80
CA THR A 46 -4.07 11.34 17.31
C THR A 46 -4.49 10.71 15.99
N VAL A 47 -5.72 10.21 15.94
CA VAL A 47 -6.32 9.57 14.77
C VAL A 47 -7.23 10.58 14.09
N VAL A 48 -7.01 10.85 12.81
CA VAL A 48 -7.86 11.73 11.99
C VAL A 48 -8.68 10.89 11.02
N GLU A 49 -9.99 11.09 10.98
CA GLU A 49 -10.87 10.40 10.04
C GLU A 49 -10.85 11.06 8.65
N LYS A 50 -10.35 10.37 7.62
CA LYS A 50 -10.36 10.88 6.24
C LYS A 50 -11.74 10.78 5.58
N PHE A 51 -12.53 9.76 5.96
CA PHE A 51 -13.83 9.47 5.36
C PHE A 51 -14.88 9.14 6.44
N PRO A 52 -15.21 10.09 7.34
CA PRO A 52 -16.05 9.84 8.50
C PRO A 52 -17.44 9.27 8.16
N SER A 53 -18.00 9.65 7.01
CA SER A 53 -19.30 9.16 6.53
C SER A 53 -19.27 7.73 5.98
N LEU A 54 -18.09 7.21 5.63
CA LEU A 54 -17.93 5.86 5.08
C LEU A 54 -17.33 4.91 6.11
N VAL A 55 -16.27 5.34 6.79
CA VAL A 55 -15.51 4.54 7.74
C VAL A 55 -15.26 5.37 8.99
N PRO A 56 -16.23 5.45 9.91
CA PRO A 56 -16.01 6.11 11.20
C PRO A 56 -14.95 5.34 12.00
N TRP A 57 -14.20 6.05 12.82
CA TRP A 57 -13.18 5.47 13.67
C TRP A 57 -13.82 4.56 14.72
N GLN A 58 -13.26 3.36 14.81
CA GLN A 58 -13.53 2.42 15.89
C GLN A 58 -12.19 1.91 16.39
N ALA A 59 -11.91 2.17 17.66
CA ALA A 59 -10.68 1.69 18.27
C ALA A 59 -10.61 0.16 18.21
N PRO A 60 -9.45 -0.42 17.84
CA PRO A 60 -9.24 -1.87 17.89
C PRO A 60 -9.57 -2.44 19.28
N ARG A 61 -10.08 -3.68 19.30
CA ARG A 61 -10.40 -4.37 20.55
C ARG A 61 -9.10 -4.78 21.26
N GLY A 62 -9.07 -4.62 22.59
CA GLY A 62 -7.91 -4.96 23.42
C GLY A 62 -7.07 -3.74 23.82
N SER A 63 -5.97 -4.00 24.53
CA SER A 63 -5.08 -2.96 25.05
C SER A 63 -3.99 -2.52 24.06
N GLY A 64 -3.92 -3.12 22.87
CA GLY A 64 -2.90 -2.81 21.87
C GLY A 64 -3.13 -1.46 21.22
N GLN A 65 -2.43 -0.42 21.68
CA GLN A 65 -2.50 0.93 21.12
C GLN A 65 -1.34 1.21 20.18
N PHE A 66 -1.11 0.31 19.22
CA PHE A 66 0.02 0.36 18.29
C PHE A 66 -0.43 0.08 16.85
N LEU A 67 0.38 0.57 15.91
CA LEU A 67 0.17 0.37 14.49
C LEU A 67 0.93 -0.87 14.02
N GLU A 68 0.19 -1.84 13.48
CA GLU A 68 0.77 -3.00 12.81
C GLU A 68 1.00 -2.69 11.33
N SER A 69 2.15 -3.12 10.82
CA SER A 69 2.49 -3.03 9.40
C SER A 69 2.39 -4.42 8.78
N GLY A 70 1.30 -4.69 8.05
CA GLY A 70 1.08 -5.96 7.36
C GLY A 70 0.85 -7.18 8.28
N GLY A 71 0.29 -8.25 7.72
CA GLY A 71 0.09 -9.55 8.40
C GLY A 71 -1.33 -10.12 8.28
N SER A 72 -1.44 -11.44 8.43
CA SER A 72 -2.69 -12.20 8.58
C SER A 72 -2.65 -12.92 9.94
N GLY A 73 -3.32 -12.35 10.94
CA GLY A 73 -3.39 -12.90 12.30
C GLY A 73 -4.32 -12.05 13.16
N GLU A 74 -4.62 -12.50 14.37
CA GLU A 74 -5.33 -11.67 15.36
C GLU A 74 -4.45 -10.45 15.68
N SER A 75 -5.00 -9.26 15.44
CA SER A 75 -4.35 -8.00 15.78
C SER A 75 -5.01 -7.45 17.03
N PHE A 76 -4.19 -7.05 17.99
CA PHE A 76 -4.65 -6.26 19.13
C PHE A 76 -4.54 -4.76 18.89
N GLY A 77 -4.06 -4.34 17.71
CA GLY A 77 -3.84 -2.95 17.30
C GLY A 77 -4.53 -2.60 15.97
N TYR A 78 -4.12 -1.49 15.35
CA TYR A 78 -4.65 -1.05 14.06
C TYR A 78 -3.69 -1.49 12.96
N ARG A 79 -4.19 -2.27 12.00
CA ARG A 79 -3.39 -2.76 10.88
C ARG A 79 -3.46 -1.81 9.70
N LEU A 80 -2.34 -1.14 9.43
CA LEU A 80 -2.21 -0.27 8.26
C LEU A 80 -2.26 -1.11 6.98
N GLY A 81 -2.98 -0.61 5.97
CA GLY A 81 -3.08 -1.24 4.65
C GLY A 81 -3.84 -2.57 4.62
N SER A 82 -4.67 -2.87 5.63
CA SER A 82 -5.59 -4.03 5.63
C SER A 82 -6.98 -3.69 5.09
N LYS A 83 -7.37 -2.42 5.13
CA LYS A 83 -8.61 -1.92 4.53
C LYS A 83 -8.40 -0.52 4.01
N GLY A 84 -9.25 -0.10 3.08
CA GLY A 84 -9.19 1.25 2.55
C GLY A 84 -10.44 1.68 1.81
N VAL A 85 -10.48 2.95 1.43
CA VAL A 85 -11.51 3.52 0.56
C VAL A 85 -10.99 3.55 -0.87
N VAL A 86 -11.68 2.81 -1.74
CA VAL A 86 -11.31 2.64 -3.14
C VAL A 86 -11.95 3.72 -3.98
N HIS A 87 -11.12 4.45 -4.74
CA HIS A 87 -11.54 5.41 -5.74
C HIS A 87 -11.19 4.89 -7.14
N CYS A 88 -12.21 4.66 -7.96
CA CYS A 88 -12.03 4.21 -9.34
C CYS A 88 -12.70 5.19 -10.31
N ALA A 89 -11.92 5.68 -11.28
CA ALA A 89 -12.41 6.59 -12.33
C ALA A 89 -13.55 6.00 -13.18
N ARG A 90 -13.70 4.67 -13.22
CA ARG A 90 -14.76 3.99 -13.99
C ARG A 90 -16.02 3.69 -13.17
N CYS A 91 -15.89 3.38 -11.88
CA CYS A 91 -17.02 2.97 -11.05
C CYS A 91 -17.72 4.14 -10.35
N VAL A 92 -17.10 5.32 -10.32
CA VAL A 92 -17.61 6.62 -9.82
C VAL A 92 -17.86 6.67 -8.31
N THR A 93 -18.37 5.60 -7.69
CA THR A 93 -18.70 5.54 -6.26
C THR A 93 -17.52 5.03 -5.43
N PRO A 94 -17.09 5.75 -4.37
CA PRO A 94 -16.14 5.24 -3.40
C PRO A 94 -16.70 4.02 -2.66
N ARG A 95 -15.85 3.06 -2.33
CA ARG A 95 -16.26 1.88 -1.55
C ARG A 95 -15.20 1.47 -0.56
N ILE A 96 -15.65 0.88 0.53
CA ILE A 96 -14.77 0.25 1.51
C ILE A 96 -14.32 -1.10 0.93
N HIS A 97 -13.04 -1.42 1.10
CA HIS A 97 -12.46 -2.68 0.62
C HIS A 97 -11.46 -3.22 1.63
N GLU A 98 -11.54 -4.52 1.90
CA GLU A 98 -10.52 -5.25 2.66
C GLU A 98 -9.40 -5.67 1.70
N LEU A 99 -8.18 -5.19 1.97
CA LEU A 99 -7.03 -5.38 1.10
C LEU A 99 -6.41 -6.76 1.29
N SER A 100 -6.34 -7.51 0.18
CA SER A 100 -5.68 -8.80 0.08
C SER A 100 -4.42 -8.68 -0.75
N TRP A 101 -3.27 -8.50 -0.09
CA TRP A 101 -1.96 -8.47 -0.75
C TRP A 101 -1.40 -9.89 -0.90
N PRO A 102 -0.84 -10.27 -2.06
CA PRO A 102 -0.60 -9.47 -3.26
C PRO A 102 -1.75 -9.44 -4.27
N GLY A 103 -2.88 -10.09 -3.99
CA GLY A 103 -4.01 -10.27 -4.90
C GLY A 103 -4.53 -8.97 -5.51
N ASP A 104 -4.69 -7.93 -4.69
CA ASP A 104 -5.27 -6.65 -5.06
C ASP A 104 -4.28 -5.71 -5.77
N ALA A 105 -2.99 -6.04 -5.81
CA ALA A 105 -2.00 -5.16 -6.41
C ALA A 105 -2.32 -4.86 -7.88
N TYR A 106 -2.41 -3.56 -8.24
CA TYR A 106 -2.49 -3.16 -9.64
C TYR A 106 -1.19 -3.50 -10.35
N TRP A 107 -0.08 -3.11 -9.73
CA TRP A 107 1.27 -3.41 -10.18
C TRP A 107 1.68 -4.79 -9.70
N LYS A 108 1.28 -5.82 -10.46
CA LYS A 108 1.72 -7.20 -10.23
C LYS A 108 2.14 -7.88 -11.52
N TRP A 109 3.15 -8.74 -11.41
CA TRP A 109 3.74 -9.47 -12.52
C TRP A 109 3.98 -10.92 -12.11
N GLN A 110 3.51 -11.85 -12.94
CA GLN A 110 3.86 -13.26 -12.82
C GLN A 110 5.15 -13.54 -13.60
N ILE A 111 6.15 -14.08 -12.91
CA ILE A 111 7.49 -14.35 -13.45
C ILE A 111 7.91 -15.72 -12.93
N ARG A 112 7.98 -16.71 -13.83
CA ARG A 112 8.39 -18.09 -13.52
C ARG A 112 7.63 -18.75 -12.35
N GLY A 113 6.33 -18.48 -12.25
CA GLY A 113 5.47 -19.03 -11.20
C GLY A 113 5.47 -18.24 -9.89
N GLU A 114 6.27 -17.18 -9.78
CA GLU A 114 6.29 -16.29 -8.62
C GLU A 114 5.66 -14.93 -8.95
N THR A 115 5.04 -14.31 -7.92
CA THR A 115 4.39 -12.99 -8.04
C THR A 115 5.30 -11.89 -7.50
N LEU A 116 5.74 -11.00 -8.38
CA LEU A 116 6.34 -9.72 -8.01
C LEU A 116 5.25 -8.66 -8.01
N TRP A 117 5.19 -7.80 -6.99
CA TRP A 117 4.16 -6.77 -6.90
C TRP A 117 4.68 -5.49 -6.24
N ALA A 118 3.97 -4.39 -6.47
CA ALA A 118 4.24 -3.10 -5.86
C ALA A 118 2.94 -2.46 -5.36
N ARG A 119 3.10 -1.61 -4.34
CA ARG A 119 2.00 -0.90 -3.65
C ARG A 119 1.42 0.25 -4.49
N ASN A 120 2.26 0.88 -5.31
CA ASN A 120 1.91 1.96 -6.22
C ASN A 120 3.00 2.11 -7.29
N ARG A 121 2.79 3.01 -8.24
CA ARG A 121 3.71 3.27 -9.37
C ARG A 121 5.09 3.73 -8.90
N ALA A 122 5.16 4.55 -7.85
CA ALA A 122 6.43 5.02 -7.29
C ALA A 122 7.23 3.85 -6.69
N HIS A 123 6.56 2.96 -5.95
CA HIS A 123 7.17 1.72 -5.46
C HIS A 123 7.60 0.82 -6.63
N ALA A 124 6.77 0.63 -7.66
CA ALA A 124 7.11 -0.14 -8.85
C ALA A 124 8.37 0.41 -9.55
N ARG A 125 8.51 1.74 -9.64
CA ARG A 125 9.71 2.38 -10.18
C ARG A 125 10.95 2.06 -9.35
N LYS A 126 10.87 2.20 -8.03
CA LYS A 126 11.98 1.86 -7.12
C LYS A 126 12.41 0.40 -7.25
N ILE A 127 11.45 -0.53 -7.38
CA ILE A 127 11.75 -1.94 -7.64
C ILE A 127 12.48 -2.09 -8.98
N LEU A 128 11.98 -1.47 -10.04
CA LEU A 128 12.59 -1.55 -11.38
C LEU A 128 14.03 -1.03 -11.37
N ASP A 129 14.26 0.13 -10.75
CA ASP A 129 15.60 0.73 -10.67
C ASP A 129 16.55 -0.16 -9.85
N PHE A 130 16.05 -0.78 -8.77
CA PHE A 130 16.82 -1.72 -7.97
C PHE A 130 17.17 -3.01 -8.72
N VAL A 131 16.22 -3.57 -9.48
CA VAL A 131 16.47 -4.75 -10.33
C VAL A 131 17.46 -4.41 -11.45
N ARG A 132 17.40 -3.19 -12.00
CA ARG A 132 18.31 -2.70 -13.04
C ARG A 132 19.69 -2.29 -12.54
N ALA A 133 19.90 -2.12 -11.24
CA ALA A 133 21.21 -1.75 -10.72
C ALA A 133 22.21 -2.91 -10.91
N GLU A 134 23.33 -2.63 -11.57
CA GLU A 134 24.48 -3.56 -11.65
C GLU A 134 25.15 -3.72 -10.29
N HIS A 135 25.31 -2.61 -9.57
CA HIS A 135 25.88 -2.55 -8.24
C HIS A 135 24.79 -2.15 -7.24
N ARG A 136 24.32 -3.12 -6.45
CA ARG A 136 23.26 -2.86 -5.47
C ARG A 136 23.85 -2.24 -4.21
N PRO A 137 23.23 -1.20 -3.64
CA PRO A 137 23.70 -0.61 -2.40
C PRO A 137 23.67 -1.66 -1.28
N ARG A 138 24.72 -1.71 -0.44
CA ARG A 138 24.77 -2.58 0.74
C ARG A 138 23.60 -2.30 1.70
N ARG A 139 23.11 -1.06 1.73
CA ARG A 139 21.91 -0.66 2.47
C ARG A 139 20.73 -0.61 1.52
N VAL A 140 19.95 -1.68 1.52
CA VAL A 140 18.67 -1.76 0.80
C VAL A 140 17.58 -1.11 1.65
N SER A 141 16.79 -0.21 1.05
CA SER A 141 15.59 0.35 1.69
C SER A 141 14.71 -0.77 2.23
N LEU A 142 14.11 -0.59 3.42
CA LEU A 142 13.21 -1.58 4.02
C LEU A 142 12.10 -2.03 3.05
N VAL A 143 11.64 -1.11 2.21
CA VAL A 143 10.59 -1.34 1.19
C VAL A 143 11.04 -2.34 0.11
N LEU A 144 12.34 -2.44 -0.15
CA LEU A 144 12.92 -3.32 -1.18
C LEU A 144 13.51 -4.61 -0.59
N ARG A 145 13.59 -4.74 0.75
CA ARG A 145 14.15 -5.94 1.42
C ARG A 145 13.34 -7.21 1.18
N HIS A 146 12.06 -7.07 0.88
CA HIS A 146 11.16 -8.21 0.71
C HIS A 146 11.09 -8.72 -0.72
N ILE A 147 11.88 -8.19 -1.66
CA ILE A 147 11.95 -8.70 -3.03
C ILE A 147 12.69 -10.04 -3.00
N PRO A 148 12.03 -11.17 -3.38
CA PRO A 148 12.70 -12.46 -3.47
C PRO A 148 13.96 -12.42 -4.34
N SER A 149 15.01 -13.11 -3.90
CA SER A 149 16.29 -13.17 -4.62
C SER A 149 16.16 -13.83 -6.00
N SER A 150 15.13 -14.66 -6.21
CA SER A 150 14.75 -15.27 -7.50
C SER A 150 14.57 -14.21 -8.60
N PHE A 151 13.91 -13.08 -8.31
CA PHE A 151 13.74 -11.97 -9.25
C PHE A 151 15.01 -11.16 -9.51
N LEU A 152 16.02 -11.32 -8.64
CA LEU A 152 17.28 -10.59 -8.71
C LEU A 152 18.38 -11.40 -9.44
N ALA A 153 18.14 -12.67 -9.72
CA ALA A 153 19.08 -13.54 -10.41
C ALA A 153 19.30 -13.08 -11.87
N ALA A 154 20.55 -13.13 -12.34
CA ALA A 154 20.93 -12.65 -13.68
C ALA A 154 20.05 -13.22 -14.79
N LYS A 155 19.75 -14.54 -14.72
CA LYS A 155 18.90 -15.26 -15.69
C LYS A 155 17.43 -14.82 -15.74
N VAL A 156 16.94 -14.08 -14.73
CA VAL A 156 15.54 -13.65 -14.59
C VAL A 156 15.41 -12.13 -14.73
N ARG A 157 16.49 -11.39 -14.46
CA ARG A 157 16.54 -9.92 -14.45
C ARG A 157 16.00 -9.30 -15.74
N ASP A 158 16.42 -9.78 -16.90
CA ASP A 158 15.98 -9.21 -18.18
C ASP A 158 14.47 -9.39 -18.40
N GLU A 159 13.94 -10.54 -17.99
CA GLU A 159 12.51 -10.82 -18.05
C GLU A 159 11.72 -9.87 -17.13
N VAL A 160 12.20 -9.68 -15.89
CA VAL A 160 11.61 -8.77 -14.90
C VAL A 160 11.60 -7.35 -15.44
N VAL A 161 12.76 -6.86 -15.88
CA VAL A 161 12.93 -5.51 -16.40
C VAL A 161 12.02 -5.27 -17.60
N LYS A 162 11.96 -6.21 -18.55
CA LYS A 162 11.11 -6.10 -19.74
C LYS A 162 9.63 -5.98 -19.35
N LYS A 163 9.13 -6.90 -18.51
CA LYS A 163 7.72 -6.92 -18.06
C LYS A 163 7.34 -5.64 -17.32
N MET A 164 8.15 -5.23 -16.33
CA MET A 164 7.90 -4.03 -15.54
C MET A 164 7.96 -2.76 -16.39
N SER A 165 8.94 -2.63 -17.28
CA SER A 165 9.10 -1.45 -18.14
C SER A 165 7.91 -1.29 -19.08
N ALA A 166 7.42 -2.38 -19.66
CA ALA A 166 6.24 -2.38 -20.52
C ALA A 166 4.99 -1.91 -19.77
N SER A 167 4.74 -2.43 -18.56
CA SER A 167 3.58 -2.00 -17.75
C SER A 167 3.70 -0.54 -17.31
N LEU A 168 4.90 -0.10 -16.90
CA LEU A 168 5.12 1.28 -16.45
C LEU A 168 5.04 2.29 -17.60
N GLY A 169 5.41 1.90 -18.83
CA GLY A 169 5.32 2.75 -20.03
C GLY A 169 3.90 2.92 -20.56
N LYS A 170 3.02 1.93 -20.38
CA LYS A 170 1.63 1.95 -20.88
C LYS A 170 0.62 2.67 -19.98
N ALA A 171 0.98 2.98 -18.74
CA ALA A 171 0.05 3.55 -17.76
C ALA A 171 0.04 5.09 -17.73
N GLY A 172 0.18 5.70 -18.92
CA GLY A 172 -0.08 7.11 -19.17
C GLY A 172 -1.55 7.32 -19.49
#